data_AF-A0A3P6QXT3-F1
#
_entry.id   AF-A0A3P6QXT3-F1
#
_cell.length_a   1.000
_cell.length_b   1.000
_cell.length_c   1.000
_cell.angle_alpha   90.00
_cell.angle_beta   90.00
_cell.angle_gamma   90.00
#
_symmetry.space_group_name_H-M   'P 1'
#
loop_
_entity.id
_entity.type
_entity.pdbx_description
1 polymer ?
#
loop_
_entity_poly.entity_id
_entity_poly.type
_entity_poly.pdbx_seq_one_letter_code
_entity_poly.pdbx_strand_id
1 'polypeptide(L)'
;MRTKLPYNAEIEKLYQDDAVWIITSSFIIFTMHSGFGLLESGSVAAKDEVNIMVKNVVDVVFGGLTYWSFGYGLSFGDGVYSNAIVGWGKFFFNPVR
;
A
#
# COMPACT_ATOMS: atom_id res chain seq x y z
N MET A 1 -25.39 -12.09 -3.78
CA MET A 1 -26.47 -11.45 -3.01
C MET A 1 -25.90 -11.05 -1.65
N ARG A 2 -25.40 -9.81 -1.51
CA ARG A 2 -24.83 -9.31 -0.24
C ARG A 2 -26.01 -8.95 0.66
N THR A 3 -26.48 -9.89 1.47
CA THR A 3 -27.50 -9.60 2.48
C THR A 3 -26.94 -8.54 3.41
N LYS A 4 -27.59 -7.38 3.49
CA LYS A 4 -27.25 -6.38 4.50
C LYS A 4 -27.56 -7.03 5.86
N LEU A 5 -26.51 -7.46 6.56
CA LEU A 5 -26.62 -7.90 7.94
C LEU A 5 -27.21 -6.73 8.77
N PRO A 6 -28.10 -7.00 9.73
CA PRO A 6 -28.66 -5.95 10.58
C PRO A 6 -27.51 -5.20 11.25
N TYR A 7 -27.57 -3.87 11.29
CA TYR A 7 -26.60 -3.06 12.02
C TYR A 7 -26.73 -3.35 13.52
N ASN A 8 -25.85 -4.20 14.03
CA ASN A 8 -25.73 -4.63 15.42
C ASN A 8 -24.35 -4.22 15.94
N ALA A 9 -24.28 -3.76 17.19
CA ALA A 9 -23.04 -3.27 17.82
C ALA A 9 -21.88 -4.29 17.76
N GLU A 10 -22.19 -5.59 17.71
CA GLU A 10 -21.19 -6.63 17.55
C GLU A 10 -20.51 -6.62 16.17
N ILE A 11 -21.25 -6.37 15.07
CA ILE A 11 -20.66 -6.29 13.73
C ILE A 11 -19.80 -5.02 13.58
N GLU A 12 -20.21 -3.91 14.20
CA GLU A 12 -19.38 -2.70 14.22
C GLU A 12 -18.03 -2.97 14.92
N LYS A 13 -18.06 -3.70 16.04
CA LYS A 13 -16.85 -4.11 16.75
C LYS A 13 -15.94 -4.99 15.89
N LEU A 14 -16.50 -5.94 15.13
CA LEU A 14 -15.74 -6.78 14.20
C LEU A 14 -15.03 -5.93 13.12
N TYR A 15 -15.71 -4.95 12.53
CA TYR A 15 -15.08 -4.03 11.56
C TYR A 15 -13.95 -3.20 12.17
N GLN A 16 -14.08 -2.78 13.43
CA GLN A 16 -13.03 -2.05 14.15
C GLN A 16 -11.80 -2.95 14.38
N ASP A 17 -12.00 -4.19 14.83
CA ASP A 17 -10.91 -5.15 15.07
C ASP A 17 -10.16 -5.48 13.77
N ASP A 18 -10.89 -5.72 12.67
CA ASP A 18 -10.30 -5.95 11.34
C ASP A 18 -9.50 -4.73 10.85
N ALA A 19 -10.02 -3.51 11.06
CA ALA A 19 -9.33 -2.28 10.65
C ALA A 19 -8.03 -2.07 11.44
N VAL A 20 -8.06 -2.31 12.76
CA VAL A 20 -6.85 -2.24 13.61
C VAL A 20 -5.81 -3.25 13.14
N TRP A 21 -6.24 -4.47 12.82
CA TRP A 21 -5.35 -5.51 12.31
C TRP A 21 -4.69 -5.12 10.98
N ILE A 22 -5.48 -4.61 10.03
CA ILE A 22 -4.99 -4.21 8.70
C ILE A 22 -4.01 -3.03 8.82
N ILE A 23 -4.31 -2.01 9.63
CA ILE A 23 -3.42 -0.85 9.81
C ILE A 23 -2.12 -1.28 10.50
N THR A 24 -2.20 -2.14 11.52
CA THR A 24 -1.02 -2.67 12.23
C THR A 24 -0.14 -3.48 11.27
N SER A 25 -0.74 -4.37 10.47
CA SER A 25 -0.04 -5.16 9.46
C SER A 25 0.64 -4.26 8.41
N SER A 26 -0.04 -3.20 7.98
CA SER A 26 0.51 -2.22 7.02
C SER A 26 1.75 -1.51 7.58
N PHE A 27 1.77 -1.19 8.87
CA PHE A 27 2.94 -0.58 9.52
C PHE A 27 4.15 -1.53 9.62
N ILE A 28 3.90 -2.82 9.88
CA ILE A 28 4.96 -3.84 9.88
C ILE A 28 5.59 -3.95 8.48
N ILE A 29 4.76 -3.98 7.43
CA ILE A 29 5.23 -4.01 6.04
C ILE A 29 5.99 -2.73 5.70
N PHE A 30 5.52 -1.56 6.13
CA PHE A 30 6.24 -0.30 5.91
C PHE A 30 7.65 -0.32 6.52
N THR A 31 7.81 -0.93 7.69
CA THR A 31 9.11 -1.09 8.36
C THR A 31 10.09 -1.96 7.54
N MET A 32 9.61 -2.82 6.65
CA MET A 32 10.45 -3.63 5.76
C MET A 32 11.35 -2.77 4.86
N HIS A 33 10.86 -1.62 4.40
CA HIS A 33 11.67 -0.70 3.59
C HIS A 33 12.86 -0.15 4.39
N SER A 34 12.66 0.19 5.66
CA SER A 34 13.77 0.61 6.53
C SER A 34 14.78 -0.52 6.76
N GLY A 35 14.29 -1.76 6.93
CA GLY A 35 15.14 -2.93 7.09
C GLY A 35 15.98 -3.23 5.85
N PHE A 36 15.39 -3.14 4.66
CA PHE A 36 16.10 -3.33 3.40
C PHE A 36 17.20 -2.28 3.21
N GLY A 37 16.90 -1.01 3.46
CA GLY A 37 17.89 0.06 3.38
C GLY A 37 19.10 -0.14 4.29
N LEU A 38 18.90 -0.66 5.52
CA LEU A 38 19.99 -0.98 6.44
C LEU A 38 20.84 -2.17 5.97
N LEU A 39 20.21 -3.20 5.38
CA LEU A 39 20.92 -4.35 4.84
C LEU A 39 21.76 -3.99 3.60
N GLU A 40 21.22 -3.15 2.72
CA GLU A 40 21.95 -2.66 1.54
C GLU A 40 23.07 -1.70 1.93
N SER A 41 22.83 -0.76 2.86
CA SER A 41 23.88 0.17 3.30
C SER A 41 25.01 -0.54 4.04
N GLY A 42 24.70 -1.57 4.84
CA GLY A 42 25.69 -2.37 5.57
C GLY A 42 26.52 -3.32 4.69
N SER A 43 26.07 -3.58 3.45
CA SER A 43 26.78 -4.45 2.50
C SER A 43 27.75 -3.68 1.58
N VAL A 44 27.79 -2.35 1.70
CA VAL A 44 28.57 -1.47 0.81
C VAL A 44 29.59 -0.66 1.61
N ALA A 45 30.63 -0.17 0.94
CA ALA A 45 31.65 0.66 1.56
C ALA A 45 31.05 1.97 2.12
N ALA A 46 31.56 2.42 3.26
CA ALA A 46 31.08 3.61 3.97
C ALA A 46 31.08 4.92 3.15
N LYS A 47 31.86 4.96 2.06
CA LYS A 47 31.88 6.11 1.14
C LYS A 47 30.61 6.21 0.26
N ASP A 48 29.92 5.10 0.06
CA ASP A 48 28.75 4.99 -0.83
C ASP A 48 27.44 4.64 -0.07
N GLU A 49 27.52 4.35 1.24
CA GLU A 49 26.39 3.95 2.09
C GLU A 49 25.26 4.99 2.10
N VAL A 50 25.61 6.28 2.13
CA VAL A 50 24.64 7.39 2.18
C VAL A 50 23.85 7.46 0.87
N ASN A 51 24.51 7.23 -0.26
CA ASN A 51 23.86 7.27 -1.57
C ASN A 51 22.85 6.15 -1.76
N ILE A 52 23.09 4.99 -1.14
CA ILE A 52 22.16 3.85 -1.14
C ILE A 52 20.98 4.13 -0.21
N MET A 53 21.24 4.63 1.00
CA MET A 53 20.19 4.96 1.95
C MET A 53 19.20 6.00 1.39
N VAL A 54 19.70 7.02 0.67
CA VAL A 54 18.85 8.02 0.01
C VAL A 54 17.95 7.37 -1.06
N LYS A 55 18.48 6.44 -1.86
CA LYS A 55 17.65 5.72 -2.86
C LYS A 55 16.53 4.94 -2.21
N ASN A 56 16.80 4.27 -1.09
CA ASN A 56 15.80 3.52 -0.36
C ASN A 56 14.68 4.42 0.19
N VAL A 57 15.00 5.64 0.67
CA VAL A 57 13.97 6.61 1.10
C VAL A 57 13.16 7.11 -0.10
N VAL A 58 13.82 7.41 -1.22
CA VAL A 58 13.17 7.86 -2.45
C VAL A 58 12.23 6.79 -2.97
N ASP A 59 12.62 5.51 -2.93
CA ASP A 59 11.79 4.39 -3.37
C ASP A 59 10.48 4.29 -2.57
N VAL A 60 10.51 4.44 -1.25
CA VAL A 60 9.29 4.42 -0.41
C VAL A 60 8.34 5.56 -0.78
N VAL A 61 8.86 6.76 -0.96
CA VAL A 61 8.04 7.96 -1.26
C VAL A 61 7.45 7.85 -2.66
N PHE A 62 8.28 7.58 -3.67
CA PHE A 62 7.81 7.48 -5.06
C PHE A 62 6.98 6.22 -5.29
N GLY A 63 7.27 5.11 -4.62
CA GLY A 63 6.48 3.88 -4.65
C GLY A 63 5.07 4.11 -4.12
N GLY A 64 4.94 4.77 -2.96
CA GLY A 64 3.64 5.14 -2.40
C GLY A 64 2.86 6.10 -3.29
N LEU A 65 3.50 7.16 -3.79
CA LEU A 65 2.86 8.14 -4.69
C LEU A 65 2.41 7.51 -6.01
N THR A 66 3.25 6.66 -6.61
CA THR A 66 2.94 5.96 -7.87
C THR A 66 1.81 4.97 -7.68
N TYR A 67 1.76 4.28 -6.52
CA TYR A 67 0.65 3.39 -6.20
C TYR A 67 -0.67 4.14 -6.04
N TRP A 68 -0.65 5.30 -5.38
CA TRP A 68 -1.84 6.13 -5.21
C TRP A 68 -2.35 6.73 -6.53
N SER A 69 -1.45 7.20 -7.41
CA SER A 69 -1.85 7.84 -8.67
C SER A 69 -2.26 6.84 -9.75
N PHE A 70 -1.50 5.74 -9.91
CA PHE A 70 -1.71 4.76 -10.98
C PHE A 70 -1.89 3.32 -10.50
N GLY A 71 -1.19 2.91 -9.43
CA GLY A 71 -1.19 1.50 -9.00
C GLY A 71 -2.57 0.98 -8.59
N TYR A 72 -3.35 1.76 -7.84
CA TYR A 72 -4.72 1.37 -7.48
C TYR A 72 -5.60 1.16 -8.72
N GLY A 73 -5.50 2.05 -9.71
CA GLY A 73 -6.28 1.96 -10.94
C GLY A 73 -5.89 0.78 -11.82
N LEU A 74 -4.62 0.36 -11.80
CA LEU A 74 -4.14 -0.81 -12.52
C LEU A 74 -4.49 -2.14 -11.84
N SER A 75 -4.62 -2.18 -10.52
CA SER A 75 -4.95 -3.42 -9.78
C SER A 75 -6.45 -3.61 -9.55
N PHE A 76 -7.17 -2.52 -9.25
CA PHE A 76 -8.58 -2.54 -8.84
C PHE A 76 -9.47 -1.63 -9.70
N GLY A 77 -9.02 -1.27 -10.90
CA GLY A 77 -9.79 -0.48 -11.86
C GLY A 77 -10.83 -1.31 -12.61
N ASP A 78 -12.10 -0.94 -12.48
CA ASP A 78 -13.26 -1.62 -13.12
C ASP A 78 -13.77 -0.91 -14.39
N GLY A 79 -12.88 -0.26 -15.16
CA GLY A 79 -13.25 0.47 -16.37
C GLY A 79 -13.51 -0.43 -17.58
N VAL A 80 -14.06 0.18 -18.64
CA VAL A 80 -14.50 -0.52 -19.89
C VAL A 80 -13.38 -1.30 -20.58
N TYR A 81 -12.11 -0.90 -20.39
CA TYR A 81 -10.93 -1.56 -20.96
C TYR A 81 -10.21 -2.50 -19.98
N SER A 82 -10.81 -2.78 -18.82
CA SER A 82 -10.26 -3.67 -17.80
C SER A 82 -10.30 -5.13 -18.26
N ASN A 83 -9.19 -5.85 -18.08
CA ASN A 83 -9.06 -7.28 -18.39
C ASN A 83 -8.67 -8.05 -17.11
N ALA A 84 -8.77 -9.38 -17.12
CA ALA A 84 -8.42 -10.23 -15.98
C ALA A 84 -6.95 -10.09 -15.48
N ILE A 85 -6.08 -9.48 -16.28
CA ILE A 85 -4.65 -9.29 -15.97
C ILE A 85 -4.35 -7.83 -15.59
N VAL A 86 -5.10 -6.86 -16.12
CA VAL A 86 -4.83 -5.43 -15.95
C VAL A 86 -6.14 -4.68 -15.77
N GLY A 87 -6.27 -4.01 -14.63
CA GLY A 87 -7.32 -3.05 -14.32
C GLY A 87 -7.15 -1.77 -15.13
N TRP A 88 -8.25 -1.14 -15.51
CA TRP A 88 -8.22 0.16 -16.19
C TRP A 88 -9.22 1.11 -15.54
N GLY A 89 -8.83 2.34 -15.23
CA GLY A 89 -9.70 3.34 -14.59
C GLY A 89 -9.47 3.49 -13.08
N LYS A 90 -10.15 4.46 -12.44
CA LYS A 90 -9.90 4.89 -11.04
C LYS A 90 -8.46 5.35 -10.75
N PHE A 91 -7.86 6.06 -11.70
CA PHE A 91 -6.62 6.82 -11.46
C PHE A 91 -6.87 7.94 -10.44
N PHE A 92 -5.87 8.25 -9.61
CA PHE A 92 -5.98 9.14 -8.44
C PHE A 92 -7.10 8.70 -7.49
N PHE A 93 -6.81 7.63 -6.73
CA PHE A 93 -7.80 7.04 -5.83
C PHE A 93 -8.38 8.10 -4.87
N ASN A 94 -9.70 8.30 -4.97
CA ASN A 94 -10.48 9.12 -4.06
C ASN A 94 -11.53 8.22 -3.39
N PRO A 95 -11.46 8.00 -2.07
CA PRO A 95 -12.40 7.11 -1.38
C PRO A 95 -13.82 7.70 -1.20
N VAL A 96 -14.04 8.97 -1.55
CA VAL A 96 -15.29 9.71 -1.27
C VAL A 96 -16.22 9.82 -2.49
N ARG A 97 -15.75 9.50 -3.71
CA ARG A 97 -16.56 9.49 -4.94
C ARG A 97 -16.61 8.11 -5.57
#